data_AF-A0A8T5U351-F1
#
_entry.id   AF-A0A8T5U351-F1
#
_cell.length_a   1.000
_cell.length_b   1.000
_cell.length_c   1.000
_cell.angle_alpha   90.00
_cell.angle_beta   90.00
_cell.angle_gamma   90.00
#
_symmetry.space_group_name_H-M   'P 1'
#
loop_
_entity.id
_entity.type
_entity.pdbx_description
1 polymer ?
#
loop_
_entity_poly.entity_id
_entity_poly.type
_entity_poly.pdbx_seq_one_letter_code
_entity_poly.pdbx_strand_id
1 'polypeptide(L)'
;SENLELNSEESRILAQSIAALKEENSNNMYFASKLYAGLSSLSKRLFYLKKHDEKKKQQLRAQFHFDMGKACQLKARASLESSITNINKDKVMKLQQKANFYFLKSEEIWSEMISSLSELSNEERSSIEQNLSIVKDILKDKNFDLLDYEEIKRIQDPEPIIIIPENLAPFVPKSTIYLTKFVPKDLNIKRFKSFQKKKLEQKIPYSKRERLIDKKAGIVRTINELKLLKENKEIDVDKFAELLEKYNVKLKMIDTAIGKLAQATK
;
A
#
# COMPACT_ATOMS: atom_id res chain seq x y z
N SER A 1 -6.49 -13.56 17.52
CA SER A 1 -6.85 -12.52 16.53
C SER A 1 -5.72 -11.53 16.34
N GLU A 2 -5.29 -10.85 17.40
CA GLU A 2 -4.33 -9.73 17.38
C GLU A 2 -2.97 -10.06 16.71
N ASN A 3 -2.39 -11.24 16.98
CA ASN A 3 -1.14 -11.66 16.32
C ASN A 3 -1.28 -11.88 14.81
N LEU A 4 -2.44 -12.30 14.31
CA LEU A 4 -2.67 -12.48 12.86
C LEU A 4 -2.77 -11.13 12.16
N GLU A 5 -3.41 -10.14 12.79
CA GLU A 5 -3.48 -8.78 12.27
C GLU A 5 -2.11 -8.11 12.23
N LEU A 6 -1.30 -8.29 13.27
CA LEU A 6 0.06 -7.76 13.34
C LEU A 6 0.96 -8.38 12.26
N ASN A 7 0.96 -9.70 12.14
CA ASN A 7 1.72 -10.40 11.10
C ASN A 7 1.25 -10.01 9.69
N SER A 8 -0.05 -9.77 9.51
CA SER A 8 -0.59 -9.29 8.23
C SER A 8 -0.09 -7.90 7.87
N GLU A 9 -0.03 -6.97 8.83
CA GLU A 9 0.48 -5.61 8.58
C GLU A 9 1.99 -5.58 8.37
N GLU A 10 2.77 -6.38 9.11
CA GLU A 10 4.21 -6.54 8.85
C GLU A 10 4.47 -7.13 7.46
N SER A 11 3.67 -8.12 7.03
CA SER A 11 3.75 -8.68 5.68
C SER A 11 3.41 -7.64 4.61
N ARG A 12 2.45 -6.75 4.86
CA ARG A 12 2.10 -5.64 3.95
C ARG A 12 3.22 -4.61 3.84
N ILE A 13 3.86 -4.27 4.96
CA ILE A 13 5.02 -3.37 4.96
C ILE A 13 6.12 -3.95 4.09
N LEU A 14 6.43 -5.25 4.23
CA LEU A 14 7.43 -5.92 3.41
C LEU A 14 7.05 -5.94 1.91
N ALA A 15 5.82 -6.34 1.58
CA ALA A 15 5.38 -6.37 0.19
C ALA A 15 5.41 -4.98 -0.45
N GLN A 16 5.02 -3.96 0.31
CA GLN A 16 4.99 -2.58 -0.16
C GLN A 16 6.40 -1.98 -0.26
N SER A 17 7.37 -2.39 0.58
CA SER A 17 8.75 -1.92 0.48
C SER A 17 9.42 -2.44 -0.78
N ILE A 18 9.17 -3.71 -1.13
CA ILE A 18 9.62 -4.31 -2.39
C ILE A 18 9.01 -3.57 -3.59
N ALA A 19 7.71 -3.28 -3.54
CA ALA A 19 7.04 -2.53 -4.61
C ALA A 19 7.58 -1.10 -4.74
N ALA A 20 7.76 -0.38 -3.63
CA ALA A 20 8.30 0.98 -3.62
C ALA A 20 9.71 1.02 -4.21
N LEU A 21 10.58 0.08 -3.82
CA LEU A 21 11.94 -0.03 -4.33
C LEU A 21 11.97 -0.36 -5.81
N LYS A 22 11.10 -1.26 -6.28
CA LYS A 22 10.99 -1.61 -7.70
C LYS A 22 10.61 -0.38 -8.54
N GLU A 23 9.66 0.43 -8.07
CA GLU A 23 9.20 1.64 -8.76
C GLU A 23 10.27 2.74 -8.72
N GLU A 24 10.99 2.90 -7.60
CA GLU A 24 12.14 3.81 -7.51
C GLU A 24 13.23 3.41 -8.53
N ASN A 25 13.60 2.12 -8.57
CA ASN A 25 14.59 1.60 -9.52
C ASN A 25 14.13 1.69 -10.98
N SER A 26 12.82 1.64 -11.23
CA SER A 26 12.24 1.82 -12.58
C SER A 26 12.09 3.30 -12.96
N ASN A 27 12.62 4.22 -12.15
CA ASN A 27 12.54 5.66 -12.33
C ASN A 27 11.10 6.22 -12.30
N ASN A 28 10.15 5.51 -11.70
CA ASN A 28 8.78 5.99 -11.51
C ASN A 28 8.66 6.77 -10.19
N MET A 29 9.39 7.89 -10.13
CA MET A 29 9.57 8.69 -8.91
C MET A 29 8.25 9.15 -8.30
N TYR A 30 7.26 9.50 -9.12
CA TYR A 30 5.94 9.92 -8.65
C TYR A 30 5.22 8.80 -7.92
N PHE A 31 5.17 7.60 -8.51
CA PHE A 31 4.47 6.48 -7.90
C PHE A 31 5.23 5.94 -6.69
N ALA A 32 6.56 5.83 -6.78
CA ALA A 32 7.43 5.48 -5.66
C ALA A 32 7.19 6.42 -4.46
N SER A 33 7.07 7.74 -4.68
CA SER A 33 6.79 8.70 -3.61
C SER A 33 5.49 8.39 -2.85
N LYS A 34 4.44 7.94 -3.55
CA LYS A 34 3.17 7.58 -2.93
C LYS A 34 3.24 6.25 -2.17
N LEU A 35 4.00 5.30 -2.68
CA LEU A 35 4.25 4.01 -2.01
C LEU A 35 5.05 4.19 -0.73
N TYR A 36 6.08 5.04 -0.71
CA TYR A 36 6.81 5.39 0.50
C TYR A 36 5.93 6.13 1.53
N ALA A 37 5.05 7.03 1.11
CA ALA A 37 4.08 7.65 2.02
C ALA A 37 3.08 6.61 2.59
N GLY A 38 2.73 5.60 1.80
CA GLY A 38 1.96 4.45 2.26
C GLY A 38 2.73 3.59 3.28
N LEU A 39 4.03 3.34 3.08
CA LEU A 39 4.88 2.65 4.06
C LEU A 39 4.91 3.38 5.40
N SER A 40 5.12 4.69 5.37
CA SER A 40 5.07 5.53 6.57
C SER A 40 3.71 5.38 7.29
N SER A 41 2.61 5.38 6.52
CA SER A 41 1.26 5.17 7.08
C SER A 41 1.08 3.79 7.72
N LEU A 42 1.64 2.73 7.11
CA LEU A 42 1.63 1.38 7.65
C LEU A 42 2.49 1.25 8.91
N SER A 43 3.69 1.84 8.93
CA SER A 43 4.58 1.90 10.10
C SER A 43 3.89 2.60 11.28
N LYS A 44 3.21 3.73 11.02
CA LYS A 44 2.38 4.41 12.02
C LYS A 44 1.24 3.53 12.51
N ARG A 45 0.58 2.77 11.63
CA ARG A 45 -0.49 1.86 12.03
C ARG A 45 0.04 0.74 12.91
N LEU A 46 1.15 0.11 12.53
CA LEU A 46 1.80 -0.94 13.31
C LEU A 46 2.17 -0.43 14.70
N PHE A 47 2.67 0.81 14.81
CA PHE A 47 2.96 1.47 16.07
C PHE A 47 1.75 1.53 17.03
N TYR A 48 0.54 1.79 16.52
CA TYR A 48 -0.68 1.88 17.34
C TYR A 48 -1.43 0.56 17.54
N LEU A 49 -1.10 -0.49 16.78
CA LEU A 49 -1.80 -1.76 16.86
C LEU A 49 -1.53 -2.54 18.16
N LYS A 50 -0.41 -2.27 18.85
CA LYS A 50 -0.05 -2.95 20.10
C LYS A 50 0.81 -2.05 20.99
N LYS A 51 0.84 -2.34 22.29
CA LYS A 51 1.94 -1.89 23.16
C LYS A 51 3.20 -2.68 22.78
N HIS A 52 4.09 -2.02 22.04
CA HIS A 52 5.40 -2.55 21.70
C HIS A 52 6.40 -2.26 22.81
N ASP A 53 7.42 -3.10 22.92
CA ASP A 53 8.61 -2.81 23.72
C ASP A 53 9.31 -1.57 23.17
N GLU A 54 10.03 -0.85 24.02
CA GLU A 54 10.62 0.45 23.66
C GLU A 54 11.55 0.35 22.43
N LYS A 55 12.25 -0.79 22.26
CA LYS A 55 13.09 -1.08 21.09
C LYS A 55 12.29 -1.02 19.78
N LYS A 56 11.27 -1.87 19.65
CA LYS A 56 10.42 -1.96 18.45
C LYS A 56 9.65 -0.66 18.22
N LYS A 57 9.22 0.00 19.29
CA LYS A 57 8.55 1.31 19.22
C LYS A 57 9.44 2.38 18.59
N GLN A 58 10.70 2.48 19.00
CA GLN A 58 11.65 3.46 18.42
C GLN A 58 12.02 3.08 16.98
N GLN A 59 12.20 1.79 16.66
CA GLN A 59 12.41 1.33 15.28
C GLN A 59 11.26 1.76 14.36
N LEU A 60 10.00 1.51 14.75
CA LEU A 60 8.84 1.89 13.95
C LEU A 60 8.72 3.40 13.79
N ARG A 61 9.08 4.17 14.82
CA ARG A 61 9.06 5.63 14.78
C ARG A 61 10.14 6.19 13.84
N ALA A 62 11.37 5.67 13.93
CA ALA A 62 12.45 6.05 13.02
C ALA A 62 12.11 5.70 11.57
N GLN A 63 11.59 4.49 11.33
CA GLN A 63 11.16 4.03 10.01
C GLN A 63 10.03 4.91 9.43
N PHE A 64 9.04 5.26 10.25
CA PHE A 64 7.96 6.18 9.87
C PHE A 64 8.51 7.50 9.31
N HIS A 65 9.48 8.10 10.01
CA HIS A 65 10.11 9.35 9.60
C HIS A 65 10.93 9.15 8.32
N PHE A 66 11.76 8.11 8.26
CA PHE A 66 12.57 7.81 7.09
C PHE A 66 11.73 7.63 5.81
N ASP A 67 10.67 6.82 5.87
CA ASP A 67 9.77 6.56 4.75
C ASP A 67 9.10 7.85 4.26
N MET A 68 8.68 8.72 5.19
CA MET A 68 8.10 10.02 4.83
C MET A 68 9.13 10.97 4.22
N GLY A 69 10.37 10.93 4.71
CA GLY A 69 11.50 11.66 4.12
C GLY A 69 11.75 11.25 2.68
N LYS A 70 11.81 9.94 2.41
CA LYS A 70 11.93 9.38 1.06
C LYS A 70 10.74 9.78 0.17
N ALA A 71 9.51 9.70 0.70
CA ALA A 71 8.33 10.12 -0.03
C ALA A 71 8.40 11.60 -0.46
N CYS A 72 8.79 12.50 0.45
CA CYS A 72 8.93 13.93 0.16
C CYS A 72 10.04 14.18 -0.88
N GLN A 73 11.19 13.52 -0.72
CA GLN A 73 12.32 13.63 -1.65
C GLN A 73 11.95 13.18 -3.07
N LEU A 74 11.30 12.03 -3.21
CA LEU A 74 10.90 11.47 -4.50
C LEU A 74 9.80 12.32 -5.16
N LYS A 75 8.86 12.85 -4.38
CA LYS A 75 7.84 13.78 -4.90
C LYS A 75 8.47 15.08 -5.40
N ALA A 76 9.50 15.58 -4.72
CA ALA A 76 10.25 16.75 -5.17
C ALA A 76 10.97 16.48 -6.50
N ARG A 77 11.68 15.33 -6.62
CA ARG A 77 12.34 14.89 -7.86
C ARG A 77 11.35 14.73 -9.02
N ALA A 78 10.25 14.02 -8.80
CA ALA A 78 9.19 13.86 -9.79
C ALA A 78 8.58 15.19 -10.24
N SER A 79 8.50 16.18 -9.33
CA SER A 79 7.99 17.51 -9.66
C SER A 79 8.98 18.34 -10.50
N LEU A 80 10.28 18.07 -10.40
CA LEU A 80 11.32 18.68 -11.24
C LEU A 80 11.35 18.04 -12.64
N GLU A 81 11.14 16.73 -12.73
CA GLU A 81 11.18 15.96 -13.98
C GLU A 81 9.88 16.06 -14.79
N SER A 82 8.80 16.58 -14.22
CA SER A 82 7.52 16.75 -14.91
C SER A 82 7.62 17.81 -16.02
N SER A 83 7.56 17.36 -17.26
CA SER A 83 7.55 18.21 -18.47
C SER A 83 6.21 18.91 -18.75
N ILE A 84 5.18 18.63 -17.95
CA ILE A 84 3.78 18.96 -18.27
C ILE A 84 3.33 20.31 -17.66
N THR A 85 4.00 20.80 -16.62
CA THR A 85 3.62 22.04 -15.91
C THR A 85 4.83 22.88 -15.56
N ASN A 86 4.69 24.22 -15.56
CA ASN A 86 5.72 25.12 -15.05
C ASN A 86 6.16 24.69 -13.65
N ILE A 87 7.46 24.39 -13.50
CA ILE A 87 8.06 23.90 -12.26
C ILE A 87 7.86 24.96 -11.17
N ASN A 88 7.05 24.63 -10.16
CA ASN A 88 6.93 25.46 -8.97
C ASN A 88 8.15 25.20 -8.06
N LYS A 89 9.21 25.97 -8.28
CA LYS A 89 10.49 25.84 -7.55
C LYS A 89 10.33 26.00 -6.03
N ASP A 90 9.44 26.89 -5.58
CA ASP A 90 9.14 27.08 -4.15
C ASP A 90 8.53 25.82 -3.52
N LYS A 91 7.57 25.19 -4.21
CA LYS A 91 6.97 23.93 -3.74
C LYS A 91 7.99 22.79 -3.69
N VAL A 92 8.88 22.71 -4.67
CA VAL A 92 9.96 21.71 -4.69
C VAL A 92 10.93 21.93 -3.51
N MET A 93 11.35 23.17 -3.28
CA MET A 93 12.24 23.53 -2.18
C MET A 93 11.61 23.19 -0.82
N LYS A 94 10.33 23.53 -0.62
CA LYS A 94 9.58 23.16 0.60
C LYS A 94 9.50 21.65 0.80
N LEU A 95 9.28 20.87 -0.26
CA LEU A 95 9.28 19.40 -0.16
C LEU A 95 10.67 18.84 0.18
N GLN A 96 11.74 19.45 -0.33
CA GLN A 96 13.12 19.08 -0.01
C GLN A 96 13.49 19.42 1.44
N GLN A 97 13.13 20.61 1.92
CA GLN A 97 13.26 21.01 3.32
C GLN A 97 12.49 20.07 4.24
N LYS A 98 11.25 19.71 3.87
CA LYS A 98 10.44 18.75 4.63
C LYS A 98 11.06 17.36 4.65
N ALA A 99 11.61 16.90 3.53
CA ALA A 99 12.35 15.65 3.49
C ALA A 99 13.55 15.68 4.45
N ASN A 100 14.29 16.79 4.48
CA ASN A 100 15.44 16.97 5.36
C ASN A 100 15.04 16.88 6.84
N PHE A 101 13.96 17.56 7.23
CA PHE A 101 13.39 17.48 8.57
C PHE A 101 13.11 16.03 9.00
N TYR A 102 12.48 15.25 8.12
CA TYR A 102 12.15 13.86 8.42
C TYR A 102 13.40 12.97 8.53
N PHE A 103 14.38 13.16 7.66
CA PHE A 103 15.64 12.40 7.74
C PHE A 103 16.40 12.70 9.02
N LEU A 104 16.51 13.97 9.42
CA LEU A 104 17.13 14.35 10.70
C LEU A 104 16.40 13.74 11.90
N LYS A 105 15.06 13.72 11.88
CA LYS A 105 14.29 13.03 12.93
C LYS A 105 14.56 11.52 12.97
N SER A 106 14.72 10.88 11.82
CA SER A 106 15.08 9.45 11.78
C SER A 106 16.49 9.20 12.29
N GLU A 107 17.46 10.05 11.93
CA GLU A 107 18.84 9.98 12.41
C GLU A 107 18.92 10.16 13.93
N GLU A 108 18.23 11.16 14.47
CA GLU A 108 18.14 11.45 15.90
C GLU A 108 17.66 10.23 16.67
N ILE A 109 16.54 9.62 16.25
CA ILE A 109 15.96 8.46 16.92
C ILE A 109 16.89 7.24 16.83
N TRP A 110 17.45 6.94 15.66
CA TRP A 110 18.37 5.81 15.52
C TRP A 110 19.67 6.01 16.30
N SER A 111 20.17 7.24 16.42
CA SER A 111 21.33 7.57 17.24
C SER A 111 21.01 7.41 18.73
N GLU A 112 19.86 7.92 19.17
CA GLU A 112 19.36 7.75 20.54
C GLU A 112 19.21 6.27 20.90
N MET A 113 18.72 5.44 19.97
CA MET A 113 18.60 4.00 20.18
C MET A 113 19.94 3.34 20.52
N ILE A 114 21.01 3.67 19.80
CA ILE A 114 22.35 3.12 20.08
C ILE A 114 22.88 3.59 21.43
N SER A 115 22.64 4.85 21.80
CA SER A 115 23.16 5.41 23.04
C SER A 115 22.36 5.03 24.29
N SER A 116 21.05 4.81 24.16
CA SER A 116 20.12 4.65 25.29
C SER A 116 19.68 3.21 25.53
N LEU A 117 19.66 2.35 24.51
CA LEU A 117 19.21 0.97 24.64
C LEU A 117 20.41 0.04 24.87
N SER A 118 20.59 -0.37 26.12
CA SER A 118 21.70 -1.25 26.55
C SER A 118 21.56 -2.71 26.08
N GLU A 119 20.36 -3.13 25.66
CA GLU A 119 20.04 -4.51 25.29
C GLU A 119 19.79 -4.70 23.78
N LEU A 120 20.63 -4.10 22.93
CA LEU A 120 20.58 -4.37 21.48
C LEU A 120 21.44 -5.60 21.18
N SER A 121 20.89 -6.55 20.41
CA SER A 121 21.69 -7.63 19.85
C SER A 121 22.70 -7.08 18.83
N ASN A 122 23.77 -7.84 18.57
CA ASN A 122 24.78 -7.45 17.59
C ASN A 122 24.19 -7.22 16.18
N GLU A 123 23.19 -8.03 15.80
CA GLU A 123 22.49 -7.92 14.52
C GLU A 123 21.65 -6.64 14.46
N GLU A 124 20.88 -6.33 15.51
CA GLU A 124 20.07 -5.11 15.58
C GLU A 124 20.93 -3.86 15.56
N ARG A 125 22.03 -3.87 16.30
CA ARG A 125 22.98 -2.76 16.34
C ARG A 125 23.60 -2.52 14.97
N SER A 126 24.05 -3.59 14.30
CA SER A 126 24.58 -3.50 12.94
C SER A 126 23.53 -2.96 11.95
N SER A 127 22.27 -3.39 12.08
CA SER A 127 21.17 -2.89 11.27
C SER A 127 20.91 -1.38 11.49
N ILE A 128 20.90 -0.92 12.74
CA ILE A 128 20.72 0.50 13.07
C ILE A 128 21.90 1.34 12.55
N GLU A 129 23.13 0.84 12.69
CA GLU A 129 24.33 1.50 12.16
C GLU A 129 24.30 1.61 10.62
N GLN A 130 23.85 0.57 9.92
CA GLN A 130 23.62 0.61 8.48
C GLN A 130 22.57 1.67 8.10
N ASN A 131 21.44 1.71 8.81
CA ASN A 131 20.39 2.72 8.58
C ASN A 131 20.93 4.14 8.80
N LEU A 132 21.70 4.36 9.87
CA LEU A 132 22.36 5.65 10.13
C LEU A 132 23.34 6.03 9.02
N SER A 133 24.12 5.08 8.50
CA SER A 133 25.00 5.35 7.36
C SER A 133 24.21 5.84 6.15
N ILE A 134 23.12 5.15 5.80
CA ILE A 134 22.25 5.52 4.67
C ILE A 134 21.68 6.93 4.85
N VAL A 135 21.17 7.25 6.05
CA VAL A 135 20.60 8.58 6.32
C VAL A 135 21.66 9.65 6.25
N LYS A 136 22.82 9.43 6.85
CA LYS A 136 23.95 10.37 6.81
C LYS A 136 24.39 10.63 5.38
N ASP A 137 24.45 9.59 4.54
CA ASP A 137 24.76 9.77 3.13
C ASP A 137 23.69 10.58 2.39
N ILE A 138 22.40 10.39 2.71
CA ILE A 138 21.31 11.20 2.14
C ILE A 138 21.39 12.68 2.58
N LEU A 139 21.87 12.94 3.81
CA LEU A 139 22.00 14.27 4.39
C LEU A 139 23.25 15.02 3.93
N LYS A 140 24.36 14.32 3.63
CA LYS A 140 25.64 14.92 3.16
C LYS A 140 25.47 15.84 1.95
N ASP A 141 24.53 15.52 1.06
CA ASP A 141 24.33 16.24 -0.20
C ASP A 141 23.35 17.42 -0.09
N LYS A 142 22.84 17.73 1.11
CA LYS A 142 21.66 18.59 1.28
C LYS A 142 21.85 19.65 2.36
N ASN A 143 22.33 20.82 1.93
CA ASN A 143 22.36 22.01 2.77
C ASN A 143 21.05 22.80 2.58
N PHE A 144 19.97 22.34 3.21
CA PHE A 144 18.71 23.07 3.26
C PHE A 144 18.53 23.73 4.62
N ASP A 145 18.03 24.97 4.63
CA ASP A 145 17.63 25.63 5.87
C ASP A 145 16.59 24.78 6.60
N LEU A 146 16.82 24.61 7.90
CA LEU A 146 15.91 23.95 8.81
C LEU A 146 14.69 24.85 9.03
N LEU A 147 13.54 24.39 8.55
CA LEU A 147 12.26 25.03 8.82
C LEU A 147 11.77 24.68 10.23
N ASP A 148 11.05 25.61 10.86
CA ASP A 148 10.41 25.36 12.15
C ASP A 148 9.25 24.36 12.01
N TYR A 149 8.89 23.70 13.11
CA TYR A 149 7.85 22.66 13.13
C TYR A 149 6.49 23.18 12.62
N GLU A 150 6.13 24.42 12.94
CA GLU A 150 4.88 25.03 12.47
C GLU A 150 4.88 25.28 10.96
N GLU A 151 6.04 25.55 10.37
CA GLU A 151 6.18 25.71 8.92
C GLU A 151 6.13 24.35 8.22
N ILE A 152 6.79 23.34 8.77
CA ILE A 152 6.77 21.96 8.29
C ILE A 152 5.34 21.41 8.25
N LYS A 153 4.52 21.70 9.28
CA LYS A 153 3.12 21.27 9.38
C LYS A 153 2.22 21.87 8.29
N ARG A 154 2.54 23.07 7.81
CA ARG A 154 1.79 23.73 6.72
C ARG A 154 2.05 23.10 5.35
N ILE A 155 3.19 22.43 5.19
CA ILE A 155 3.55 21.75 3.94
C ILE A 155 2.80 20.42 3.88
N GLN A 156 2.05 20.17 2.82
CA GLN A 156 1.30 18.93 2.65
C GLN A 156 2.21 17.75 2.32
N ASP A 157 2.05 16.63 3.05
CA ASP A 157 2.73 15.38 2.76
C ASP A 157 2.33 14.78 1.39
N PRO A 158 3.17 13.91 0.80
CA PRO A 158 2.77 13.05 -0.30
C PRO A 158 1.53 12.23 0.06
N GLU A 159 0.63 12.08 -0.91
CA GLU A 159 -0.57 11.26 -0.73
C GLU A 159 -0.18 9.78 -0.68
N PRO A 160 -0.57 9.04 0.37
CA PRO A 160 -0.20 7.64 0.49
C PRO A 160 -1.00 6.77 -0.48
N ILE A 161 -0.32 5.81 -1.10
CA ILE A 161 -0.95 4.66 -1.76
C ILE A 161 -0.53 3.41 -1.00
N ILE A 162 -1.50 2.58 -0.63
CA ILE A 162 -1.27 1.26 -0.03
C ILE A 162 -1.70 0.22 -1.05
N ILE A 163 -0.77 -0.65 -1.45
CA ILE A 163 -1.07 -1.74 -2.38
C ILE A 163 -1.73 -2.86 -1.59
N ILE A 164 -2.89 -3.31 -2.07
CA ILE A 164 -3.63 -4.42 -1.50
C ILE A 164 -3.61 -5.53 -2.55
N PRO A 165 -2.99 -6.70 -2.25
CA PRO A 165 -3.05 -7.86 -3.13
C PRO A 165 -4.50 -8.22 -3.46
N GLU A 166 -4.79 -8.53 -4.71
CA GLU A 166 -6.16 -8.75 -5.21
C GLU A 166 -6.88 -9.90 -4.47
N ASN A 167 -6.14 -10.93 -4.09
CA ASN A 167 -6.62 -12.05 -3.26
C ASN A 167 -6.97 -11.67 -1.82
N LEU A 168 -6.46 -10.53 -1.31
CA LEU A 168 -6.74 -10.01 0.03
C LEU A 168 -7.73 -8.84 0.03
N ALA A 169 -8.04 -8.25 -1.13
CA ALA A 169 -9.01 -7.17 -1.28
C ALA A 169 -10.40 -7.47 -0.66
N PRO A 170 -10.94 -8.71 -0.74
CA PRO A 170 -12.21 -9.05 -0.10
C PRO A 170 -12.13 -9.16 1.43
N PHE A 171 -10.92 -9.36 1.99
CA PHE A 171 -10.66 -9.61 3.40
C PHE A 171 -10.11 -8.40 4.15
N VAL A 172 -9.96 -7.26 3.46
CA VAL A 172 -9.59 -5.98 4.10
C VAL A 172 -10.70 -5.61 5.08
N PRO A 173 -10.41 -5.48 6.39
CA PRO A 173 -11.45 -5.09 7.33
C PRO A 173 -11.99 -3.72 6.91
N LYS A 174 -13.33 -3.57 6.92
CA LYS A 174 -14.02 -2.33 6.55
C LYS A 174 -13.56 -1.11 7.39
N SER A 175 -12.80 -1.34 8.46
CA SER A 175 -12.10 -0.30 9.23
C SER A 175 -11.02 0.43 8.42
N THR A 176 -10.41 -0.21 7.42
CA THR A 176 -9.46 0.44 6.49
C THR A 176 -10.17 1.43 5.57
N ILE A 177 -11.47 1.24 5.29
CA ILE A 177 -12.34 2.21 4.62
C ILE A 177 -12.72 3.37 5.58
N TYR A 178 -12.70 3.14 6.89
CA TYR A 178 -13.03 4.16 7.89
C TYR A 178 -11.92 5.18 8.14
N LEU A 179 -10.65 4.86 7.87
CA LEU A 179 -9.52 5.79 7.99
C LEU A 179 -9.41 6.74 6.80
N THR A 180 -10.04 6.41 5.67
CA THR A 180 -10.30 7.32 4.54
C THR A 180 -11.75 7.83 4.58
N LYS A 181 -12.24 8.21 5.77
CA LYS A 181 -13.38 9.12 5.86
C LYS A 181 -12.97 10.47 5.28
N PHE A 182 -13.01 10.60 3.96
CA PHE A 182 -13.43 11.87 3.37
C PHE A 182 -14.73 12.22 4.09
N VAL A 183 -14.72 13.30 4.87
CA VAL A 183 -15.96 13.85 5.42
C VAL A 183 -16.82 14.16 4.20
N PRO A 184 -18.01 13.54 4.02
CA PRO A 184 -18.83 13.76 2.83
C PRO A 184 -19.27 15.22 2.65
N LYS A 185 -19.03 16.08 3.65
CA LYS A 185 -19.24 17.52 3.59
C LYS A 185 -18.28 18.24 2.63
N ASP A 186 -17.08 17.70 2.37
CA ASP A 186 -16.10 18.32 1.46
C ASP A 186 -16.12 17.73 0.03
N LEU A 187 -16.82 16.62 -0.16
CA LEU A 187 -17.15 16.14 -1.50
C LEU A 187 -18.26 17.05 -2.03
N ASN A 188 -17.87 18.05 -2.83
CA ASN A 188 -18.82 18.85 -3.60
C ASN A 188 -19.57 17.90 -4.56
N ILE A 189 -20.71 17.38 -4.10
CA ILE A 189 -21.52 16.35 -4.78
C ILE A 189 -21.88 16.81 -6.19
N LYS A 190 -22.03 18.12 -6.43
CA LYS A 190 -22.23 18.69 -7.77
C LYS A 190 -21.02 18.48 -8.67
N ARG A 191 -19.80 18.65 -8.14
CA ARG A 191 -18.53 18.44 -8.85
C ARG A 191 -18.25 16.95 -9.11
N PHE A 192 -18.61 16.06 -8.17
CA PHE A 192 -18.51 14.61 -8.37
C PHE A 192 -19.53 14.11 -9.40
N LYS A 193 -20.77 14.58 -9.34
CA LYS A 193 -21.81 14.27 -10.35
C LYS A 193 -21.46 14.84 -11.72
N SER A 194 -20.86 16.02 -11.81
CA SER A 194 -20.40 16.58 -13.09
C SER A 194 -19.18 15.86 -13.65
N PHE A 195 -18.27 15.37 -12.80
CA PHE A 195 -17.16 14.51 -13.22
C PHE A 195 -17.64 13.14 -13.70
N GLN A 196 -18.58 12.50 -13.01
CA GLN A 196 -19.22 11.27 -13.49
C GLN A 196 -19.95 11.50 -14.82
N LYS A 197 -20.73 12.59 -14.95
CA LYS A 197 -21.39 12.95 -16.22
C LYS A 197 -20.37 13.15 -17.34
N LYS A 198 -19.32 13.94 -17.13
CA LYS A 198 -18.26 14.14 -18.13
C LYS A 198 -17.54 12.84 -18.51
N LYS A 199 -17.30 11.94 -17.55
CA LYS A 199 -16.64 10.63 -17.82
C LYS A 199 -17.58 9.63 -18.51
N LEU A 200 -18.90 9.75 -18.32
CA LEU A 200 -19.94 9.00 -19.04
C LEU A 200 -20.20 9.58 -20.44
N GLU A 201 -20.16 10.91 -20.59
CA GLU A 201 -20.34 11.64 -21.85
C GLU A 201 -19.10 11.57 -22.76
N GLN A 202 -17.89 11.42 -22.19
CA GLN A 202 -16.63 11.25 -22.95
C GLN A 202 -16.25 9.79 -23.24
N LYS A 203 -16.97 8.80 -22.69
CA LYS A 203 -16.84 7.43 -23.19
C LYS A 203 -17.54 7.38 -24.53
N ILE A 204 -16.75 7.45 -25.62
CA ILE A 204 -17.17 6.98 -26.95
C ILE A 204 -17.94 5.68 -26.70
N PRO A 205 -19.25 5.61 -27.04
CA PRO A 205 -20.03 4.44 -26.73
C PRO A 205 -19.44 3.28 -27.52
N TYR A 206 -18.71 2.40 -26.83
CA TYR A 206 -18.22 1.17 -27.43
C TYR A 206 -19.39 0.52 -28.16
N SER A 207 -19.24 0.32 -29.46
CA SER A 207 -20.27 -0.34 -30.24
C SER A 207 -20.53 -1.72 -29.62
N LYS A 208 -21.75 -2.25 -29.76
CA LYS A 208 -22.09 -3.60 -29.27
C LYS A 208 -21.05 -4.64 -29.75
N ARG A 209 -20.45 -4.41 -30.92
CA ARG A 209 -19.35 -5.19 -31.50
C ARG A 209 -18.05 -5.07 -30.71
N GLU A 210 -17.60 -3.88 -30.33
CA GLU A 210 -16.37 -3.69 -29.54
C GLU A 210 -16.49 -4.28 -28.13
N ARG A 211 -17.65 -4.14 -27.48
CA ARG A 211 -17.91 -4.83 -26.20
C ARG A 211 -17.81 -6.34 -26.32
N LEU A 212 -18.26 -6.91 -27.45
CA LEU A 212 -18.16 -8.34 -27.70
C LEU A 212 -16.72 -8.77 -28.00
N ILE A 213 -15.94 -7.94 -28.70
CA ILE A 213 -14.52 -8.19 -28.97
C ILE A 213 -13.73 -8.19 -27.66
N ASP A 214 -13.96 -7.23 -26.77
CA ASP A 214 -13.27 -7.13 -25.49
C ASP A 214 -13.63 -8.31 -24.57
N LYS A 215 -14.90 -8.71 -24.53
CA LYS A 215 -15.32 -9.95 -23.83
C LYS A 215 -14.66 -11.19 -24.41
N LYS A 216 -14.58 -11.31 -25.75
CA LYS A 216 -13.88 -12.42 -26.41
C LYS A 216 -12.40 -12.43 -26.04
N ALA A 217 -11.74 -11.27 -26.02
CA ALA A 217 -10.34 -11.14 -25.62
C ALA A 217 -10.11 -11.51 -24.14
N GLY A 218 -11.06 -11.16 -23.26
CA GLY A 218 -11.05 -11.62 -21.87
C GLY A 218 -11.11 -13.14 -21.75
N ILE A 219 -12.06 -13.78 -22.45
CA ILE A 219 -12.20 -15.25 -22.45
C ILE A 219 -10.95 -15.94 -22.99
N VAL A 220 -10.35 -15.41 -24.07
CA VAL A 220 -9.12 -15.98 -24.65
C VAL A 220 -7.94 -15.90 -23.66
N ARG A 221 -7.79 -14.78 -22.95
CA ARG A 221 -6.76 -14.62 -21.91
C ARG A 221 -6.94 -15.66 -20.79
N THR A 222 -8.17 -15.81 -20.29
CA THR A 222 -8.48 -16.80 -19.25
C THR A 222 -8.21 -18.24 -19.72
N ILE A 223 -8.53 -18.59 -20.97
CA ILE A 223 -8.23 -19.92 -21.53
C ILE A 223 -6.72 -20.16 -21.59
N ASN A 224 -5.93 -19.17 -21.97
CA ASN A 224 -4.48 -19.30 -22.05
C ASN A 224 -3.83 -19.43 -20.66
N GLU A 225 -4.31 -18.69 -19.67
CA GLU A 225 -3.89 -18.85 -18.28
C GLU A 225 -4.23 -20.25 -17.74
N LEU A 226 -5.44 -20.74 -17.98
CA LEU A 226 -5.83 -22.10 -17.57
C LEU A 226 -4.98 -23.19 -18.24
N LYS A 227 -4.57 -22.99 -19.51
CA LYS A 227 -3.64 -23.90 -20.19
C LYS A 227 -2.26 -23.88 -19.53
N LEU A 228 -1.70 -22.71 -19.25
CA LEU A 228 -0.42 -22.55 -18.55
C LEU A 228 -0.45 -23.22 -17.16
N LEU A 229 -1.51 -22.99 -16.39
CA LEU A 229 -1.70 -23.60 -15.07
C LEU A 229 -1.84 -25.13 -15.14
N LYS A 230 -2.44 -25.65 -16.22
CA LYS A 230 -2.49 -27.10 -16.49
C LYS A 230 -1.12 -27.66 -16.89
N GLU A 231 -0.40 -26.98 -17.78
CA GLU A 231 0.95 -27.38 -18.22
C GLU A 231 1.96 -27.39 -17.05
N ASN A 232 1.85 -26.42 -16.14
CA ASN A 232 2.66 -26.33 -14.93
C ASN A 232 2.24 -27.31 -13.82
N LYS A 233 1.21 -28.15 -14.04
CA LYS A 233 0.61 -29.06 -13.04
C LYS A 233 0.13 -28.35 -11.76
N GLU A 234 -0.19 -27.05 -11.84
CA GLU A 234 -0.74 -26.27 -10.73
C GLU A 234 -2.24 -26.54 -10.54
N ILE A 235 -2.92 -27.06 -11.58
CA ILE A 235 -4.30 -27.53 -11.52
C ILE A 235 -4.31 -29.05 -11.57
N ASP A 236 -4.59 -29.68 -10.43
CA ASP A 236 -4.86 -31.12 -10.31
C ASP A 236 -6.34 -31.39 -10.63
N VAL A 237 -6.62 -31.67 -11.91
CA VAL A 237 -7.97 -31.87 -12.44
C VAL A 237 -8.70 -33.01 -11.73
N ASP A 238 -7.97 -34.05 -11.34
CA ASP A 238 -8.53 -35.24 -10.70
C ASP A 238 -8.97 -34.91 -9.28
N LYS A 239 -8.16 -34.16 -8.54
CA LYS A 239 -8.53 -33.67 -7.20
C LYS A 239 -9.73 -32.71 -7.22
N PHE A 240 -9.87 -31.91 -8.28
CA PHE A 240 -11.06 -31.06 -8.47
C PHE A 240 -12.31 -31.90 -8.81
N ALA A 241 -12.17 -32.95 -9.62
CA ALA A 241 -13.26 -33.87 -9.93
C ALA A 241 -13.76 -34.60 -8.66
N GLU A 242 -12.84 -35.11 -7.83
CA GLU A 242 -13.16 -35.74 -6.55
C GLU A 242 -13.89 -34.78 -5.59
N LEU A 243 -13.45 -33.52 -5.52
CA LEU A 243 -14.11 -32.51 -4.69
C LEU A 243 -15.52 -32.19 -5.19
N LEU A 244 -15.70 -32.06 -6.51
CA LEU A 244 -17.00 -31.81 -7.11
C LEU A 244 -17.97 -32.97 -6.88
N GLU A 245 -17.53 -34.22 -7.03
CA GLU A 245 -18.34 -35.39 -6.70
C GLU A 245 -18.75 -35.39 -5.23
N LYS A 246 -17.81 -35.13 -4.32
CA LYS A 246 -18.09 -35.04 -2.88
C LYS A 246 -19.12 -33.95 -2.55
N TYR A 247 -19.04 -32.78 -3.18
CA TYR A 247 -20.01 -31.70 -2.98
C TYR A 247 -21.37 -32.02 -3.59
N ASN A 248 -21.41 -32.67 -4.75
CA ASN A 248 -22.66 -33.07 -5.39
C ASN A 248 -23.41 -34.12 -4.54
N VAL A 249 -22.70 -35.09 -3.95
CA VAL A 249 -23.28 -36.04 -3.00
C VAL A 249 -23.85 -35.31 -1.78
N LYS A 250 -23.11 -34.36 -1.20
CA LYS A 250 -23.60 -33.56 -0.07
C LYS A 250 -24.85 -32.75 -0.41
N LEU A 251 -24.90 -32.12 -1.59
CA LEU A 251 -26.08 -31.38 -2.06
C LEU A 251 -27.30 -32.30 -2.17
N LYS A 252 -27.16 -33.48 -2.77
CA LYS A 252 -28.24 -34.48 -2.82
C LYS A 252 -28.71 -34.90 -1.44
N MET A 253 -27.80 -35.06 -0.47
CA MET A 253 -28.17 -35.37 0.91
C MET A 253 -28.96 -34.23 1.56
N ILE A 254 -28.56 -32.98 1.32
CA ILE A 254 -29.27 -31.79 1.80
C ILE A 254 -30.67 -31.71 1.17
N ASP A 255 -30.79 -31.87 -0.14
CA ASP A 255 -32.08 -31.86 -0.84
C ASP A 255 -33.00 -32.97 -0.33
N THR A 256 -32.44 -34.16 -0.08
CA THR A 256 -33.19 -35.28 0.51
C THR A 256 -33.64 -34.98 1.93
N ALA A 257 -32.79 -34.35 2.75
CA ALA A 257 -33.14 -33.95 4.11
C ALA A 257 -34.21 -32.85 4.13
N ILE A 258 -34.10 -31.85 3.24
CA ILE A 258 -35.11 -30.81 3.04
C ILE A 258 -36.43 -31.44 2.60
N GLY A 259 -36.42 -32.38 1.66
CA GLY A 259 -37.61 -33.10 1.21
C GLY A 259 -38.29 -33.88 2.33
N LYS A 260 -37.51 -34.57 3.18
CA LYS A 260 -38.03 -35.27 4.37
C LYS A 260 -38.62 -34.32 5.41
N LEU A 261 -37.96 -33.19 5.67
CA LEU A 261 -38.46 -32.16 6.60
C LEU A 261 -39.77 -31.53 6.09
N ALA A 262 -39.86 -31.27 4.79
CA ALA A 262 -41.07 -30.74 4.15
C ALA A 262 -42.24 -31.74 4.18
N GLN A 263 -41.97 -33.05 4.18
CA GLN A 263 -42.99 -34.08 4.37
C GLN A 263 -43.40 -34.26 5.84
N ALA A 264 -42.47 -34.07 6.79
CA ALA A 264 -42.73 -34.17 8.23
C ALA A 264 -43.44 -32.95 8.84
N THR A 265 -43.58 -31.86 8.06
CA THR A 265 -44.29 -30.63 8.45
C THR A 265 -45.67 -30.49 7.80
N LYS A 266 -46.14 -31.54 7.12
CA LYS A 266 -47.55 -31.75 6.75
C LYS A 266 -48.22 -32.67 7.76
#